data_AF-A0AAD4DWL7-F1
#
_entry.id   AF-A0AAD4DWL7-F1
#
_cell.length_a   1.000
_cell.length_b   1.000
_cell.length_c   1.000
_cell.angle_alpha   90.00
_cell.angle_beta   90.00
_cell.angle_gamma   90.00
#
_symmetry.space_group_name_H-M   'P 1'
#
loop_
_entity.id
_entity.type
_entity.pdbx_description
1 polymer ?
#
loop_
_entity_poly.entity_id
_entity_poly.type
_entity_poly.pdbx_seq_one_letter_code
_entity_poly.pdbx_strand_id
1 'polypeptide(L)'
;MTCVRACEWTDQPCGLFVEMNKVLVADHLLHWHGVESKGTTLCKFEGCSKPKAMLNLGRHIEGIHYTTSYECPYCGKRWSRSDSLDRHQVTCRPLLDSRARAKKGRREFSLQDPKKLVYGYIVPARNAT
;
A
#
# COMPACT_ATOMS: atom_id res chain seq x y z
N MET A 1 7.68 -8.14 -11.50
CA MET A 1 7.33 -6.79 -11.98
C MET A 1 7.12 -5.92 -10.76
N THR A 2 7.71 -4.74 -10.71
CA THR A 2 7.54 -3.78 -9.59
C THR A 2 6.84 -2.53 -10.10
N CYS A 3 6.05 -1.90 -9.23
CA CYS A 3 5.34 -0.66 -9.55
C CYS A 3 6.07 0.50 -8.87
N VAL A 4 6.51 1.46 -9.66
CA VAL A 4 7.30 2.60 -9.20
C VAL A 4 6.59 3.92 -9.50
N ARG A 5 6.94 4.97 -8.77
CA ARG A 5 6.49 6.34 -9.01
C ARG A 5 7.64 7.32 -8.79
N ALA A 6 7.65 8.44 -9.50
CA ALA A 6 8.60 9.52 -9.24
C ALA A 6 8.43 10.04 -7.80
N CYS A 7 9.55 10.37 -7.16
CA CYS A 7 9.53 11.07 -5.88
C CYS A 7 9.21 12.55 -6.11
N GLU A 8 8.12 13.03 -5.50
CA GLU A 8 7.64 14.42 -5.61
C GLU A 8 7.83 15.15 -4.27
N TRP A 9 8.88 14.77 -3.53
CA TRP A 9 9.26 15.40 -2.28
C TRP A 9 9.99 16.72 -2.56
N THR A 10 9.61 17.79 -1.85
CA THR A 10 9.85 19.19 -2.28
C THR A 10 11.08 19.88 -1.68
N ASP A 11 11.96 19.19 -0.97
CA ASP A 11 13.14 19.83 -0.35
C ASP A 11 14.31 20.07 -1.32
N GLN A 12 14.50 19.20 -2.30
CA GLN A 12 15.51 19.24 -3.36
C GLN A 12 14.99 18.48 -4.59
N PRO A 13 15.49 18.75 -5.82
CA PRO A 13 15.12 17.96 -6.99
C PRO A 13 15.62 16.51 -6.84
N CYS A 14 14.73 15.61 -6.42
CA CYS A 14 15.04 14.20 -6.17
C CYS A 14 15.27 13.43 -7.47
N GLY A 15 14.30 13.47 -8.39
CA GLY A 15 14.38 12.81 -9.71
C GLY A 15 14.40 11.27 -9.68
N LEU A 16 14.34 10.64 -8.50
CA LEU A 16 14.36 9.19 -8.35
C LEU A 16 12.96 8.59 -8.45
N PHE A 17 12.90 7.35 -8.93
CA PHE A 17 11.70 6.52 -8.92
C PHE A 17 11.75 5.58 -7.72
N VAL A 18 10.68 5.57 -6.93
CA VAL A 18 10.56 4.81 -5.70
C VAL A 18 9.49 3.73 -5.90
N GLU A 19 9.80 2.51 -5.46
CA GLU A 19 8.81 1.44 -5.40
C GLU A 19 7.67 1.80 -4.46
N MET A 20 6.43 1.51 -4.88
CA MET A 20 5.20 1.87 -4.14
C MET A 20 4.95 0.93 -2.95
N ASN A 21 5.89 0.93 -2.01
CA ASN A 21 5.91 0.13 -0.79
C ASN A 21 6.31 1.03 0.38
N LYS A 22 5.49 1.06 1.44
CA LYS A 22 5.73 1.86 2.64
C LYS A 22 7.14 1.72 3.26
N VAL A 23 7.77 0.54 3.18
CA VAL A 23 9.10 0.29 3.74
C VAL A 23 10.17 0.96 2.88
N LEU A 24 10.10 0.73 1.57
CA LEU A 24 11.04 1.30 0.60
C LEU A 24 10.90 2.82 0.51
N VAL A 25 9.70 3.36 0.67
CA VAL A 25 9.47 4.80 0.78
C VAL A 25 10.12 5.37 2.04
N ALA A 26 9.93 4.75 3.20
CA ALA A 26 10.52 5.24 4.44
C ALA A 26 12.06 5.22 4.39
N ASP A 27 12.63 4.15 3.85
CA ASP A 27 14.07 4.00 3.59
C ASP A 27 14.59 5.10 2.65
N HIS A 28 13.87 5.33 1.55
CA HIS A 28 14.17 6.39 0.59
C HIS A 28 14.20 7.79 1.25
N LEU A 29 13.23 8.10 2.09
CA LEU A 29 13.19 9.41 2.77
C LEU A 29 14.31 9.58 3.78
N LEU A 30 14.70 8.50 4.47
CA LEU A 30 15.83 8.53 5.41
C LEU A 30 17.14 8.83 4.68
N HIS A 31 17.43 8.11 3.60
CA HIS A 31 18.74 8.16 2.95
C HIS A 31 18.92 9.30 1.96
N TRP A 32 17.86 9.73 1.26
CA TRP A 32 17.94 10.78 0.23
C TRP A 32 17.42 12.14 0.69
N HIS A 33 16.51 12.16 1.66
CA HIS A 33 15.91 13.40 2.19
C HIS A 33 16.30 13.68 3.65
N GLY A 34 17.17 12.86 4.24
CA GLY A 34 17.68 13.05 5.60
C GLY A 34 16.60 13.03 6.67
N VAL A 35 15.45 12.39 6.40
CA VAL A 35 14.33 12.41 7.33
C VAL A 35 14.64 11.48 8.51
N GLU A 36 14.81 12.07 9.70
CA GLU A 36 15.22 11.34 10.90
C GLU A 36 14.30 10.17 11.25
N SER A 37 14.86 8.99 11.48
CA SER A 37 14.10 7.75 11.79
C SER A 37 13.25 7.82 13.06
N LYS A 38 13.58 8.74 13.98
CA LYS A 38 12.87 8.96 15.25
C LYS A 38 12.19 10.33 15.21
N GLY A 39 10.99 10.40 15.76
CA GLY A 39 10.24 11.65 15.88
C GLY A 39 9.18 11.86 14.80
N THR A 40 8.77 13.12 14.66
CA THR A 40 7.70 13.57 13.78
C THR A 40 8.25 14.57 12.78
N THR A 41 7.88 14.42 11.52
CA THR A 41 8.16 15.42 10.48
C THR A 41 6.86 15.83 9.78
N LEU A 42 6.93 16.93 9.02
CA LEU A 42 5.88 17.30 8.07
C LEU A 42 6.10 16.52 6.78
N CYS A 43 5.04 15.91 6.24
CA CYS A 43 5.09 15.39 4.88
C CYS A 43 5.34 16.55 3.91
N LYS A 44 6.40 16.49 3.11
CA LYS A 44 6.76 17.51 2.12
C LYS A 44 6.53 17.04 0.68
N PHE A 45 5.69 16.02 0.48
CA PHE A 45 5.17 15.72 -0.86
C PHE A 45 4.40 16.93 -1.38
N GLU A 46 4.41 17.13 -2.70
CA GLU A 46 3.68 18.22 -3.34
C GLU A 46 2.22 18.30 -2.83
N GLY A 47 1.79 19.50 -2.42
CA GLY A 47 0.44 19.75 -1.90
C GLY A 47 0.15 19.19 -0.50
N CYS A 48 1.15 18.71 0.25
CA CYS A 48 0.97 18.16 1.59
C CYS A 48 1.85 18.87 2.64
N SER A 49 1.36 18.90 3.87
CA SER A 49 2.09 19.41 5.04
C SER A 49 1.61 18.75 6.34
N LYS A 50 1.08 17.53 6.26
CA LYS A 50 0.52 16.84 7.44
C LYS A 50 1.65 16.31 8.33
N PRO A 51 1.63 16.56 9.65
CA PRO A 51 2.60 15.97 10.57
C PRO A 51 2.38 14.47 10.68
N LYS A 52 3.47 13.70 10.60
CA LYS A 52 3.48 12.24 10.73
C LYS A 52 4.75 11.79 11.44
N ALA A 53 4.58 10.85 12.36
CA ALA A 53 5.71 10.08 12.90
C ALA A 53 6.35 9.27 11.76
N MET A 54 7.67 9.08 11.79
CA MET A 54 8.38 8.34 10.73
C MET A 54 7.83 6.96 10.44
N LEU A 55 7.52 6.20 11.49
CA LEU A 55 6.93 4.87 11.39
C LEU A 55 5.61 4.85 10.60
N ASN A 56 4.95 6.00 10.45
CA ASN A 56 3.70 6.17 9.72
C ASN A 56 3.86 6.93 8.40
N LEU A 57 5.01 7.54 8.12
CA LEU A 57 5.19 8.41 6.95
C LEU A 57 5.17 7.60 5.64
N GLY A 58 5.87 6.48 5.58
CA GLY A 58 5.84 5.59 4.40
C GLY A 58 4.42 5.09 4.08
N ARG A 59 3.64 4.72 5.11
CA ARG A 59 2.22 4.35 4.94
C ARG A 59 1.36 5.53 4.48
N HIS A 60 1.61 6.72 5.03
CA HIS A 60 0.91 7.93 4.62
C HIS A 60 1.12 8.21 3.13
N ILE A 61 2.35 8.11 2.65
CA ILE A 61 2.68 8.31 1.24
C ILE A 61 2.07 7.22 0.36
N GLU A 62 2.21 5.95 0.75
CA GLU A 62 1.61 4.82 0.03
C GLU A 62 0.08 4.98 -0.17
N GLY A 63 -0.64 5.42 0.85
CA GLY A 63 -2.10 5.55 0.79
C GLY A 63 -2.59 6.87 0.19
N ILE A 64 -1.92 7.99 0.45
CA ILE A 64 -2.40 9.33 0.08
C ILE A 64 -1.79 9.79 -1.25
N HIS A 65 -0.48 9.69 -1.39
CA HIS A 65 0.24 10.21 -2.56
C HIS A 65 0.29 9.18 -3.70
N TYR A 66 0.37 7.90 -3.34
CA TYR A 66 0.39 6.79 -4.29
C TYR A 66 -0.98 6.16 -4.51
N THR A 67 -2.01 6.67 -3.82
CA THR A 67 -3.42 6.25 -3.90
C THR A 67 -3.62 4.73 -3.84
N THR A 68 -2.73 4.04 -3.13
CA THR A 68 -2.78 2.59 -2.98
C THR A 68 -4.04 2.20 -2.22
N SER A 69 -4.75 1.20 -2.74
CA SER A 69 -5.94 0.66 -2.09
C SER A 69 -5.96 -0.86 -2.16
N TYR A 70 -6.83 -1.46 -1.36
CA TYR A 70 -7.00 -2.90 -1.25
C TYR A 70 -8.46 -3.24 -1.54
N GLU A 71 -8.68 -4.11 -2.51
CA GLU A 71 -10.02 -4.50 -2.95
C GLU A 71 -10.38 -5.88 -2.40
N CYS A 72 -11.58 -6.01 -1.84
CA CYS A 72 -12.10 -7.29 -1.38
C CYS A 72 -12.41 -8.17 -2.59
N PRO A 73 -11.82 -9.38 -2.70
CA PRO A 73 -12.05 -10.25 -3.84
C PRO A 73 -13.48 -10.80 -3.92
N TYR A 74 -14.25 -10.72 -2.83
CA TYR A 74 -15.61 -11.27 -2.76
C TYR A 74 -16.71 -10.25 -3.04
N CYS A 75 -16.52 -8.99 -2.66
CA CYS A 75 -17.54 -7.94 -2.79
C CYS A 75 -17.10 -6.71 -3.59
N GLY A 76 -15.83 -6.62 -3.98
CA GLY A 76 -15.28 -5.51 -4.78
C GLY A 76 -15.16 -4.17 -4.04
N LYS A 77 -15.54 -4.09 -2.76
CA LYS A 77 -15.37 -2.87 -1.97
C LYS A 77 -13.87 -2.60 -1.76
N ARG A 78 -13.51 -1.33 -1.54
CA ARG A 78 -12.12 -0.87 -1.43
C ARG A 78 -11.83 -0.27 -0.06
N TRP A 79 -10.61 -0.47 0.42
CA TRP A 79 -10.05 0.11 1.64
C TRP A 79 -8.71 0.74 1.34
N SER A 80 -8.36 1.79 2.09
CA SER A 80 -7.04 2.41 2.01
C SER A 80 -5.93 1.60 2.69
N ARG A 81 -6.28 0.53 3.41
CA ARG A 81 -5.33 -0.29 4.20
C ARG A 81 -5.70 -1.78 4.17
N SER A 82 -4.69 -2.64 4.24
CA SER A 82 -4.86 -4.10 4.27
C SER A 82 -5.61 -4.58 5.52
N ASP A 83 -5.23 -4.11 6.71
CA ASP A 83 -5.86 -4.52 7.97
C ASP A 83 -7.33 -4.13 8.07
N SER A 84 -7.70 -3.01 7.43
CA SER A 84 -9.11 -2.61 7.31
C SER A 84 -9.91 -3.58 6.44
N LEU A 85 -9.29 -4.10 5.38
CA LEU A 85 -9.87 -5.13 4.52
C LEU A 85 -9.91 -6.50 5.22
N ASP A 86 -8.88 -6.91 5.94
CA ASP A 86 -8.88 -8.15 6.72
C ASP A 86 -10.05 -8.19 7.71
N ARG A 87 -10.23 -7.10 8.46
CA ARG A 87 -11.38 -6.93 9.35
C ARG A 87 -12.71 -6.88 8.60
N HIS A 88 -12.73 -6.38 7.37
CA HIS A 88 -13.95 -6.44 6.57
C HIS A 88 -14.27 -7.89 6.16
N GLN A 89 -13.28 -8.67 5.71
CA GLN A 89 -13.50 -10.00 5.16
C GLN A 89 -14.29 -10.89 6.13
N VAL A 90 -14.00 -10.84 7.44
CA VAL A 90 -14.73 -11.64 8.45
C VAL A 90 -16.23 -11.33 8.53
N THR A 91 -16.67 -10.15 8.06
CA THR A 91 -18.08 -9.72 8.01
C THR A 91 -18.63 -9.60 6.59
N CYS A 92 -17.84 -9.97 5.58
CA CYS A 92 -18.20 -9.82 4.18
C CYS A 92 -19.29 -10.83 3.80
N ARG A 93 -20.51 -10.36 3.52
CA ARG A 93 -21.65 -11.25 3.22
C ARG A 93 -21.37 -12.23 2.06
N PRO A 94 -20.84 -11.81 0.90
CA PRO A 94 -20.47 -12.75 -0.17
C PRO A 94 -19.46 -13.83 0.26
N LEU A 95 -18.51 -13.51 1.16
CA LEU A 95 -17.60 -14.50 1.72
C LEU A 95 -18.34 -15.49 2.62
N LEU A 96 -19.17 -14.99 3.53
CA LEU A 96 -19.95 -15.82 4.45
C LEU A 96 -20.84 -16.82 3.69
N ASP A 97 -21.49 -16.38 2.62
CA ASP A 97 -22.34 -17.23 1.77
C ASP A 97 -21.51 -18.28 1.02
N SER A 98 -20.31 -17.91 0.56
CA SER A 98 -19.37 -18.84 -0.08
C SER A 98 -18.85 -19.90 0.89
N ARG A 99 -18.50 -19.50 2.11
CA ARG A 99 -18.09 -20.41 3.19
C ARG A 99 -19.21 -21.35 3.61
N ALA A 100 -20.45 -20.85 3.72
CA ALA A 100 -21.63 -21.68 4.03
C ALA A 100 -21.87 -22.75 2.96
N ARG A 101 -21.77 -22.39 1.67
CA ARG A 101 -21.88 -23.32 0.54
C ARG A 101 -20.76 -24.37 0.52
N ALA A 102 -19.53 -23.97 0.81
CA ALA A 102 -18.40 -24.90 0.90
C ALA A 102 -18.59 -25.91 2.04
N LYS A 103 -19.00 -25.45 3.22
CA LYS A 103 -19.31 -26.29 4.39
C LYS A 103 -20.41 -27.31 4.07
N LYS A 104 -21.50 -26.88 3.42
CA LYS A 104 -22.60 -27.78 3.00
C LYS A 104 -22.13 -28.86 2.01
N GLY A 105 -21.21 -28.49 1.11
CA GLY A 105 -20.62 -29.41 0.15
C GLY A 105 -19.46 -30.26 0.67
N ARG A 106 -19.09 -30.15 1.96
CA ARG A 106 -17.86 -30.75 2.52
C ARG A 106 -16.61 -30.46 1.66
N ARG A 107 -16.55 -29.26 1.07
CA ARG A 107 -15.42 -28.79 0.26
C ARG A 107 -14.49 -27.95 1.10
N GLU A 108 -13.20 -28.08 0.84
CA GLU A 108 -12.20 -27.15 1.37
C GLU A 108 -12.49 -25.73 0.88
N PHE A 109 -12.33 -24.76 1.78
CA PHE A 109 -12.57 -23.35 1.48
C PHE A 109 -11.27 -22.57 1.67
N SER A 110 -10.66 -22.14 0.56
CA SER A 110 -9.46 -21.31 0.57
C SER A 110 -9.84 -19.83 0.52
N LEU A 111 -9.20 -19.02 1.37
CA LEU A 111 -9.35 -17.57 1.31
C LEU A 111 -8.56 -17.03 0.11
N GLN A 112 -9.21 -16.21 -0.71
CA GLN A 112 -8.55 -15.40 -1.73
C GLN A 112 -7.85 -14.21 -1.08
N ASP A 113 -6.63 -13.96 -1.53
CA ASP A 113 -5.84 -12.80 -1.13
C ASP A 113 -6.49 -11.47 -1.59
N PRO A 114 -6.37 -10.42 -0.77
CA PRO A 114 -6.61 -9.05 -1.18
C PRO A 114 -5.95 -8.67 -2.50
N LYS A 115 -6.70 -7.98 -3.37
CA LYS A 115 -6.09 -7.34 -4.55
C LYS A 115 -5.53 -5.99 -4.14
N LYS A 116 -4.20 -5.85 -4.08
CA LYS A 116 -3.53 -4.55 -3.90
C LYS A 116 -3.59 -3.78 -5.22
N LEU A 117 -4.28 -2.65 -5.22
CA LEU A 117 -4.39 -1.73 -6.34
C LEU A 117 -3.34 -0.63 -6.19
N VAL A 118 -2.49 -0.49 -7.20
CA VAL A 118 -1.40 0.50 -7.27
C VAL A 118 -1.48 1.27 -8.59
N TYR A 119 -1.15 2.56 -8.55
CA TYR A 119 -1.21 3.47 -9.70
C TYR A 119 0.16 4.11 -9.95
N GLY A 120 0.93 3.51 -10.86
CA GLY A 120 2.29 3.94 -11.18
C GLY A 120 2.80 3.29 -12.47
N TYR A 121 4.11 3.33 -12.67
CA TYR A 121 4.78 2.74 -13.82
C TYR A 121 5.18 1.30 -13.49
N ILE A 122 4.80 0.36 -14.36
CA ILE A 122 5.17 -1.05 -14.20
C ILE A 122 6.54 -1.25 -14.86
N VAL A 123 7.53 -1.65 -14.07
CA VAL A 123 8.87 -1.97 -14.54
C VAL A 123 9.06 -3.50 -14.48
N PRO A 124 9.50 -4.14 -15.56
CA PRO A 124 9.87 -5.56 -15.54
C PRO A 124 10.96 -5.80 -14.49
N ALA A 125 10.90 -6.95 -13.81
CA ALA A 125 12.00 -7.32 -12.92
C ALA A 125 13.25 -7.52 -13.79
N ARG A 126 14.35 -6.85 -13.43
CA ARG A 126 15.65 -7.08 -14.07
C ARG A 126 16.03 -8.52 -13.73
N ASN A 127 16.09 -9.41 -14.73
CA ASN A 127 16.71 -10.70 -14.53
C ASN A 127 18.20 -10.41 -14.27
N ALA A 128 18.65 -10.68 -13.05
CA ALA A 128 20.08 -10.71 -12.75
C ALA A 128 20.67 -11.88 -13.54
N THR A 129 21.48 -11.56 -14.56
CA THR A 129 22.42 -12.48 -15.19
C THR A 129 23.65 -12.62 -14.32
#